data_AF-A0A955FTN8-F1
#
_entry.id   AF-A0A955FTN8-F1
#
_cell.length_a   1.000
_cell.length_b   1.000
_cell.length_c   1.000
_cell.angle_alpha   90.00
_cell.angle_beta   90.00
_cell.angle_gamma   90.00
#
_symmetry.space_group_name_H-M   'P 1'
#
loop_
_entity.id
_entity.type
_entity.pdbx_description
1 polymer ?
#
loop_
_entity_poly.entity_id
_entity_poly.type
_entity_poly.pdbx_seq_one_letter_code
_entity_poly.pdbx_strand_id
1 'polypeptide(L)' 'MTVSREDLEKQALQEICACLYYDLADNIDAADDDELRAIIEHTNVCDLCDD' A
#
# COMPACT_ATOMS: atom_id res chain seq x y z
N MET A 1 -3.40 0.31 20.40
CA MET A 1 -2.04 0.28 19.85
C MET A 1 -2.06 1.21 18.64
N THR A 2 -1.30 2.30 18.66
CA THR A 2 -1.10 3.15 17.49
C THR A 2 -0.27 2.35 16.50
N VAL A 3 -0.82 2.04 15.32
CA VAL A 3 -0.05 1.39 14.25
C VAL A 3 1.09 2.33 13.85
N SER A 4 2.32 1.82 13.83
CA SER A 4 3.49 2.62 13.44
C SER A 4 3.52 2.76 11.92
N ARG A 5 4.14 3.82 11.39
CA ARG A 5 4.30 4.01 9.95
C ARG A 5 4.99 2.80 9.29
N GLU A 6 6.08 2.29 9.87
CA GLU A 6 6.75 1.08 9.38
C GLU A 6 5.82 -0.16 9.34
N ASP A 7 4.82 -0.23 10.22
CA ASP A 7 3.82 -1.31 10.20
C ASP A 7 2.80 -1.12 9.08
N LEU A 8 2.43 0.12 8.77
CA LEU A 8 1.58 0.45 7.61
C LEU A 8 2.31 0.14 6.31
N GLU A 9 3.56 0.56 6.18
CA GLU A 9 4.39 0.33 4.99
C GLU A 9 4.53 -1.17 4.69
N LYS A 10 4.86 -1.97 5.72
CA LYS A 10 4.97 -3.43 5.57
C LYS A 10 3.65 -4.09 5.20
N GLN A 11 2.54 -3.69 5.82
CA GLN A 11 1.23 -4.24 5.50
C GLN A 11 0.78 -3.84 4.09
N ALA A 12 0.96 -2.58 3.70
CA ALA A 12 0.63 -2.12 2.36
C ALA A 12 1.41 -2.89 1.29
N LEU A 13 2.70 -3.17 1.49
CA LEU A 13 3.49 -4.02 0.58
C LEU A 13 3.04 -5.48 0.53
N GLN A 14 2.42 -5.99 1.59
CA GLN A 14 1.89 -7.37 1.63
C GLN A 14 0.52 -7.47 0.96
N GLU A 15 -0.31 -6.45 1.10
CA GLU A 15 -1.68 -6.42 0.60
C GLU A 15 -1.77 -5.89 -0.84
N ILE A 16 -0.84 -5.04 -1.28
CA ILE A 16 -0.86 -4.50 -2.64
C ILE A 16 -0.71 -5.59 -3.69
N CYS A 17 -1.41 -5.42 -4.81
CA CYS A 17 -1.27 -6.32 -5.95
C CYS A 17 0.16 -6.29 -6.52
N ALA A 18 0.55 -7.41 -7.14
CA ALA A 18 1.88 -7.54 -7.75
C ALA A 18 2.14 -6.52 -8.89
N CYS A 19 1.08 -5.98 -9.50
CA CYS A 19 1.18 -4.98 -10.56
C CYS A 19 1.78 -3.66 -10.07
N LEU A 20 1.41 -3.25 -8.85
CA LEU A 20 1.83 -1.99 -8.25
C LEU A 20 2.87 -2.19 -7.14
N TYR A 21 3.25 -3.43 -6.82
CA TYR A 21 4.21 -3.73 -5.75
C TYR A 21 5.53 -2.98 -5.91
N TYR A 22 6.14 -3.01 -7.09
CA TYR A 22 7.42 -2.33 -7.32
C TYR A 22 7.28 -0.81 -7.30
N ASP A 23 6.17 -0.28 -7.84
CA ASP A 23 5.90 1.15 -7.81
C ASP A 23 5.72 1.67 -6.38
N LEU A 24 4.96 0.92 -5.56
CA LEU A 24 4.82 1.23 -4.14
C LEU A 24 6.15 1.06 -3.41
N ALA A 25 6.88 -0.03 -3.62
CA ALA A 25 8.16 -0.29 -2.94
C ALA A 25 9.19 0.81 -3.21
N ASP A 26 9.26 1.32 -4.44
CA ASP A 26 10.19 2.40 -4.81
C ASP A 26 9.75 3.76 -4.26
N ASN A 27 8.45 3.97 -4.00
CA ASN A 27 7.89 5.24 -3.55
C ASN A 27 7.29 5.18 -2.13
N ILE A 28 7.56 4.13 -1.35
CA ILE A 28 6.90 3.90 -0.06
C ILE A 28 7.22 4.98 0.97
N ASP A 29 8.43 5.53 0.92
CA ASP A 29 8.86 6.64 1.75
C ASP A 29 8.11 7.95 1.40
N ALA A 30 7.58 8.05 0.18
CA ALA A 30 6.81 9.20 -0.31
C ALA A 30 5.29 9.00 -0.17
N ALA A 31 4.83 7.76 0.05
CA ALA A 31 3.43 7.46 0.32
C ALA A 31 3.02 8.01 1.69
N ASP A 32 1.80 8.52 1.77
CA ASP A 32 1.19 9.00 3.01
C ASP A 32 0.46 7.86 3.73
N ASP A 33 0.28 7.99 5.05
CA ASP A 33 -0.38 6.99 5.89
C ASP A 33 -1.80 6.64 5.38
N ASP A 34 -2.54 7.61 4.83
CA ASP A 34 -3.88 7.40 4.28
C ASP A 34 -3.85 6.54 3.00
N GLU A 35 -2.83 6.71 2.16
CA GLU A 35 -2.64 5.92 0.94
C GLU A 35 -2.26 4.47 1.28
N LEU A 36 -1.34 4.29 2.23
CA LEU A 36 -0.97 2.97 2.76
C LEU A 36 -2.18 2.26 3.36
N ARG A 37 -3.04 2.98 4.10
CA ARG A 37 -4.30 2.42 4.60
C ARG A 37 -5.26 2.05 3.50
N ALA A 38 -5.42 2.88 2.48
CA ALA A 38 -6.32 2.61 1.36
C ALA A 38 -5.94 1.30 0.64
N ILE A 39 -4.64 1.03 0.51
CA ILE A 39 -4.07 -0.21 -0.02
C ILE A 39 -4.40 -1.40 0.90
N ILE A 40 -4.14 -1.28 2.21
CA ILE A 40 -4.41 -2.34 3.20
C ILE A 40 -5.90 -2.69 3.27
N GLU A 41 -6.77 -1.68 3.16
CA GLU A 41 -8.22 -1.85 3.21
C GLU A 41 -8.80 -2.28 1.85
N HIS A 42 -7.96 -2.49 0.83
CA HIS A 42 -8.35 -2.86 -0.53
C HIS A 42 -9.40 -1.90 -1.13
N THR A 43 -9.27 -0.62 -0.79
CA THR A 43 -10.16 0.44 -1.28
C THR A 43 -9.60 1.16 -2.50
N ASN A 44 -8.32 0.93 -2.81
CA ASN A 44 -7.67 1.43 -4.02
C ASN A 44 -7.75 0.36 -5.10
N VAL A 45 -8.58 0.59 -6.13
CA VAL A 45 -8.76 -0.34 -7.24
C VAL A 45 -7.53 -0.27 -8.13
N CYS A 46 -6.91 -1.42 -8.39
CA CYS A 46 -5.78 -1.45 -9.30
C CYS A 46 -6.27 -1.40 -10.75
N ASP A 47 -6.04 -0.27 -11.42
CA ASP A 47 -6.40 -0.07 -12.84
C ASP A 47 -5.72 -1.07 -13.80
N LEU A 48 -4.68 -1.78 -13.36
CA LEU A 48 -3.94 -2.76 -14.16
C LEU A 48 -4.49 -4.19 -14.04
N CYS A 49 -5.14 -4.54 -12.94
CA CYS A 49 -5.65 -5.90 -12.72
C CYS A 49 -7.15 -6.00 -12.45
N ASP A 50 -7.88 -4.88 -12.36
CA ASP A 50 -9.35 -4.86 -12.14
C ASP A 50 -9.75 -5.68 -10.89
N ASP A 51 -8.85 -5.72 -9.89
CA ASP A 51 -8.95 -6.44 -8.62
C ASP A 51 -9.14 -5.43 -7.48
#